data_AF-A0A4Y5PUB7-F1
#
_entry.id   AF-A0A4Y5PUB7-F1
#
_cell.length_a   1.000
_cell.length_b   1.000
_cell.length_c   1.000
_cell.angle_alpha   90.00
_cell.angle_beta   90.00
_cell.angle_gamma   90.00
#
_symmetry.space_group_name_H-M   'P 1'
#
loop_
_entity.id
_entity.type
_entity.pdbx_description
1 polymer ?
#
loop_
_entity_poly.entity_id
_entity_poly.type
_entity_poly.pdbx_seq_one_letter_code
_entity_poly.pdbx_strand_id
1 'polypeptide(L)'
;MTNNRKKNLYTEVYALGQDISMSAHKARRVIDQIRGRSYEETLMILELMPYRACYPIFKLVYSAAANASYNMGFNEASLVISKAEVNEGTTIKKLKPRARGRSYPIKRTTCHIRIVLKDTSLYKEKNEDFLCLKKIEWKKKYKDMTYHDIYNSGGLWDKK
;
A
#
# COMPACT_ATOMS: atom_id res chain seq x y z
N MET A 1 14.67 -22.64 6.94
CA MET A 1 13.24 -22.38 6.61
C MET A 1 13.10 -20.93 6.14
N THR A 2 13.23 -20.65 4.85
CA THR A 2 13.00 -19.28 4.33
C THR A 2 11.54 -19.15 3.92
N ASN A 3 10.78 -18.40 4.72
CA ASN A 3 9.39 -18.06 4.43
C ASN A 3 9.31 -17.23 3.14
N ASN A 4 9.00 -17.90 2.03
CA ASN A 4 8.75 -17.27 0.74
C ASN A 4 7.35 -16.62 0.79
N ARG A 5 7.26 -15.44 1.41
CA ARG A 5 6.04 -14.62 1.44
C ARG A 5 5.74 -14.21 -0.01
N LYS A 6 4.67 -14.77 -0.60
CA LYS A 6 4.15 -14.36 -1.91
C LYS A 6 3.98 -12.83 -1.91
N LYS A 7 4.80 -12.12 -2.70
CA LYS A 7 4.54 -10.71 -3.05
C LYS A 7 3.37 -10.72 -4.04
N ASN A 8 2.31 -9.97 -3.77
CA ASN A 8 1.29 -9.69 -4.78
C ASN A 8 1.89 -8.67 -5.77
N LEU A 9 2.71 -9.17 -6.70
CA LEU A 9 3.46 -8.39 -7.68
C LEU A 9 2.57 -7.60 -8.66
N TYR A 10 1.30 -8.00 -8.80
CA TYR A 10 0.36 -7.45 -9.77
C TYR A 10 -0.45 -6.25 -9.26
N THR A 11 -0.25 -5.81 -8.02
CA THR A 11 -1.04 -4.71 -7.43
C THR A 11 -0.18 -3.60 -6.81
N GLU A 12 1.13 -3.83 -6.72
CA GLU A 12 2.04 -2.94 -6.01
C GLU A 12 3.14 -2.45 -6.97
N VAL A 13 3.33 -1.13 -7.01
CA VAL A 13 4.41 -0.45 -7.73
C VAL A 13 5.38 0.09 -6.70
N TYR A 14 6.68 -0.02 -6.93
CA TYR A 14 7.67 0.51 -6.02
C TYR A 14 8.64 1.47 -6.71
N ALA A 15 9.17 2.41 -5.93
CA ALA A 15 10.29 3.24 -6.29
C ALA A 15 11.39 3.14 -5.23
N LEU A 16 12.64 3.18 -5.68
CA LEU A 16 13.83 3.09 -4.84
C LEU A 16 14.69 4.34 -5.05
N GLY A 17 14.98 5.04 -3.96
CA GLY A 17 16.02 6.06 -3.92
C GLY A 17 17.24 5.52 -3.18
N GLN A 18 18.36 5.36 -3.89
CA GLN A 18 19.60 4.85 -3.32
C GLN A 18 20.59 5.97 -2.98
N ASP A 19 21.37 5.77 -1.92
CA ASP A 19 22.47 6.65 -1.47
C ASP A 19 22.12 8.13 -1.34
N ILE A 20 20.93 8.41 -0.82
CA ILE A 20 20.48 9.77 -0.55
C ILE A 20 21.31 10.32 0.61
N SER A 21 21.94 11.48 0.41
CA SER A 21 22.84 12.12 1.38
C SER A 21 22.07 12.77 2.55
N MET A 22 21.47 11.94 3.38
CA MET A 22 20.83 12.32 4.64
C MET A 22 20.85 11.21 5.66
N SER A 23 20.62 11.57 6.93
CA SER A 23 20.44 10.58 7.99
C SER A 23 19.07 9.91 7.88
N ALA A 24 19.04 8.59 8.02
CA ALA A 24 17.81 7.80 8.01
C ALA A 24 16.77 8.33 9.02
N HIS A 25 17.18 8.78 10.20
CA HIS A 25 16.26 9.33 11.21
C HIS A 25 15.53 10.59 10.75
N LYS A 26 16.21 11.45 9.98
CA LYS A 26 15.60 12.68 9.42
C LYS A 26 14.59 12.35 8.33
N ALA A 27 14.87 11.33 7.51
CA ALA A 27 13.93 10.85 6.51
C ALA A 27 12.72 10.14 7.14
N ARG A 28 12.94 9.29 8.16
CA ARG A 28 11.88 8.56 8.88
C ARG A 28 10.82 9.50 9.44
N ARG A 29 11.23 10.65 10.01
CA ARG A 29 10.30 11.69 10.48
C ARG A 29 9.24 12.09 9.45
N VAL A 30 9.62 12.20 8.17
CA VAL A 30 8.69 12.55 7.09
C VAL A 30 7.95 11.31 6.59
N ILE A 31 8.66 10.20 6.41
CA ILE A 31 8.11 8.94 5.90
C ILE A 31 7.00 8.38 6.78
N ASP A 32 7.12 8.53 8.11
CA ASP A 32 6.12 8.07 9.05
C ASP A 32 4.79 8.85 8.93
N GLN A 33 4.82 10.09 8.44
CA GLN A 33 3.62 10.92 8.24
C GLN A 33 2.84 10.56 6.97
N ILE A 34 3.56 10.17 5.91
CA ILE A 34 2.95 9.88 4.59
C ILE A 34 2.52 8.41 4.45
N ARG A 35 2.90 7.55 5.40
CA ARG A 35 2.55 6.12 5.36
C ARG A 35 1.02 5.96 5.48
N GLY A 36 0.41 5.27 4.50
CA GLY A 36 -1.03 5.02 4.46
C GLY A 36 -1.87 6.18 3.92
N ARG A 37 -1.25 7.27 3.47
CA ARG A 37 -1.94 8.43 2.85
C ARG A 37 -2.17 8.21 1.35
N SER A 38 -3.13 8.95 0.80
CA SER A 38 -3.32 9.00 -0.66
C SER A 38 -2.16 9.75 -1.32
N TYR A 39 -1.98 9.52 -2.62
CA TYR A 39 -0.95 10.20 -3.40
C TYR A 39 -1.11 11.73 -3.38
N GLU A 40 -2.33 12.23 -3.62
CA GLU A 40 -2.64 13.67 -3.64
C GLU A 40 -2.38 14.33 -2.28
N GLU A 41 -2.86 13.73 -1.19
CA GLU A 41 -2.60 14.23 0.17
C GLU A 41 -1.10 14.29 0.45
N THR A 42 -0.36 13.28 0.00
CA THR A 42 1.08 13.20 0.20
C THR A 42 1.82 14.34 -0.49
N LEU A 43 1.45 14.70 -1.73
CA LEU A 43 2.07 15.82 -2.44
C LEU A 43 1.87 17.12 -1.69
N MET A 44 0.64 17.41 -1.25
CA MET A 44 0.32 18.61 -0.47
C MET A 44 1.12 18.68 0.83
N ILE A 45 1.19 17.56 1.57
CA ILE A 45 1.94 17.50 2.83
C ILE A 45 3.43 17.74 2.59
N LEU A 46 4.01 17.12 1.56
CA LEU A 46 5.45 17.22 1.28
C LEU A 46 5.86 18.62 0.80
N GLU A 47 4.99 19.33 0.08
CA GLU A 47 5.25 20.70 -0.36
C GLU A 47 5.26 21.71 0.79
N LEU A 48 4.35 21.54 1.77
CA LEU A 48 4.17 22.49 2.87
C LEU A 48 5.06 22.21 4.09
N MET A 49 5.60 21.00 4.21
CA MET A 49 6.42 20.62 5.36
C MET A 49 7.76 21.39 5.40
N PRO A 50 8.21 21.84 6.58
CA PRO A 50 9.44 22.65 6.71
C PRO A 50 10.74 21.82 6.62
N TYR A 51 10.66 20.52 6.37
CA TYR A 51 11.82 19.64 6.42
C TYR A 51 12.53 19.54 5.07
N ARG A 52 13.87 19.71 5.07
CA ARG A 52 14.70 19.47 3.87
C ARG A 52 14.55 18.05 3.29
N ALA A 53 14.17 17.07 4.12
CA ALA A 53 13.95 15.70 3.68
C ALA A 53 12.76 15.54 2.71
N CYS A 54 11.84 16.51 2.68
CA CYS A 54 10.66 16.44 1.83
C CYS A 54 11.01 16.48 0.35
N TYR A 55 11.95 17.33 -0.09
CA TYR A 55 12.30 17.47 -1.50
C TYR A 55 12.72 16.14 -2.20
N PRO A 56 13.67 15.34 -1.67
CA PRO A 56 14.01 14.06 -2.27
C PRO A 56 12.89 13.02 -2.17
N ILE A 57 12.08 13.06 -1.10
CA ILE A 57 10.93 12.16 -0.95
C ILE A 57 9.84 12.51 -1.98
N PHE A 58 9.58 13.79 -2.20
CA PHE A 58 8.64 14.30 -3.20
C PHE A 58 9.01 13.79 -4.60
N LYS A 59 10.28 13.93 -4.99
CA LYS A 59 10.78 13.38 -6.26
C LYS A 59 10.55 11.87 -6.39
N LEU A 60 10.76 11.12 -5.31
CA LEU A 60 10.55 9.67 -5.30
C LEU A 60 9.07 9.30 -5.41
N VAL A 61 8.19 9.99 -4.69
CA VAL A 61 6.74 9.77 -4.74
C VAL A 61 6.20 10.08 -6.13
N TYR A 62 6.60 11.21 -6.71
CA TYR A 62 6.26 11.59 -8.07
C TYR A 62 6.73 10.55 -9.10
N SER A 63 7.98 10.09 -8.98
CA SER A 63 8.51 9.01 -9.83
C SER A 63 7.76 7.69 -9.65
N ALA A 64 7.34 7.35 -8.43
CA ALA A 64 6.58 6.14 -8.17
C ALA A 64 5.20 6.16 -8.85
N ALA A 65 4.51 7.31 -8.82
CA ALA A 65 3.23 7.48 -9.50
C ALA A 65 3.39 7.44 -11.02
N ALA A 66 4.40 8.09 -11.58
CA ALA A 66 4.72 8.00 -13.00
C ALA A 66 5.03 6.55 -13.46
N ASN A 67 5.73 5.78 -12.62
CA ASN A 67 5.97 4.37 -12.89
C ASN A 67 4.66 3.55 -12.84
N ALA A 68 3.72 3.92 -11.98
CA ALA A 68 2.44 3.25 -11.86
C ALA A 68 1.52 3.52 -13.05
N SER A 69 1.47 4.77 -13.51
CA SER A 69 0.69 5.14 -14.70
C SER A 69 1.28 4.53 -15.97
N TYR A 70 2.60 4.61 -16.16
CA TYR A 70 3.24 4.11 -17.38
C TYR A 70 3.29 2.57 -17.47
N ASN A 71 3.68 1.87 -16.39
CA ASN A 71 3.89 0.42 -16.46
C ASN A 71 2.62 -0.40 -16.16
N MET A 72 1.73 0.10 -15.30
CA MET A 72 0.53 -0.64 -14.86
C MET A 72 -0.79 0.02 -15.29
N GLY A 73 -0.76 1.21 -15.88
CA GLY A 73 -1.97 1.91 -16.30
C GLY A 73 -2.86 2.38 -15.15
N PHE A 74 -2.30 2.52 -13.93
CA PHE A 74 -3.06 2.95 -12.77
C PHE A 74 -3.37 4.44 -12.82
N ASN A 75 -4.55 4.81 -12.32
CA ASN A 75 -4.94 6.21 -12.16
C ASN A 75 -4.29 6.80 -10.90
N GLU A 76 -3.69 7.98 -11.01
CA GLU A 76 -2.99 8.65 -9.91
C GLU A 76 -3.91 8.93 -8.71
N ALA A 77 -5.17 9.27 -8.97
CA ALA A 77 -6.16 9.58 -7.93
C ALA A 77 -6.52 8.39 -7.02
N SER A 78 -6.31 7.15 -7.49
CA SER A 78 -6.63 5.94 -6.71
C SER A 78 -5.42 5.32 -6.01
N LEU A 79 -4.23 5.92 -6.18
CA LEU A 79 -2.98 5.45 -5.59
C LEU A 79 -2.88 5.83 -4.10
N VAL A 80 -2.48 4.84 -3.30
CA VAL A 80 -2.22 4.98 -1.86
C VAL A 80 -0.84 4.42 -1.54
N ILE A 81 -0.13 5.09 -0.63
CA ILE A 81 1.16 4.61 -0.12
C ILE A 81 0.92 3.44 0.84
N SER A 82 1.13 2.21 0.36
CA SER A 82 0.98 0.99 1.13
C SER A 82 2.14 0.79 2.12
N LYS A 83 3.38 0.95 1.66
CA LYS A 83 4.58 0.77 2.48
C LYS A 83 5.60 1.84 2.16
N ALA A 84 6.22 2.39 3.19
CA ALA A 84 7.30 3.34 3.05
C ALA A 84 8.36 3.03 4.12
N GLU A 85 9.56 2.71 3.65
CA GLU A 85 10.67 2.22 4.46
C GLU A 85 11.94 3.04 4.20
N VAL A 86 12.72 3.24 5.25
CA VAL A 86 14.01 3.92 5.19
C VAL A 86 15.07 3.06 5.86
N ASN A 87 16.03 2.63 5.05
CA ASN A 87 17.19 1.88 5.49
C ASN A 87 18.41 2.78 5.57
N GLU A 88 19.30 2.47 6.50
CA GLU A 88 20.61 3.12 6.56
C GLU A 88 21.46 2.67 5.38
N GLY A 89 22.23 3.61 4.83
CA GLY A 89 23.14 3.36 3.73
C GLY A 89 24.60 3.44 4.16
N THR A 90 25.46 3.60 3.16
CA THR A 90 26.90 3.71 3.38
C THR A 90 27.25 4.94 4.22
N THR A 91 28.14 4.74 5.19
CA THR A 91 28.61 5.83 6.06
C THR A 91 30.06 6.16 5.77
N ILE A 92 30.30 7.37 5.27
CA ILE A 92 31.65 7.89 5.03
C ILE A 92 32.19 8.49 6.35
N LYS A 93 33.36 8.05 6.78
CA LYS A 93 34.04 8.55 7.99
C LYS A 93 35.13 9.55 7.60
N LYS A 94 35.19 10.69 8.29
CA LYS A 94 36.26 11.70 8.16
C LYS A 94 36.85 11.99 9.53
N LEU A 95 38.17 12.06 9.66
CA LEU A 95 38.81 12.39 10.93
C LEU A 95 38.81 13.91 11.15
N LYS A 96 38.42 14.36 12.35
CA LYS A 96 38.53 15.77 12.77
C LYS A 96 39.50 15.90 13.94
N PRO A 97 40.55 16.74 13.85
CA PRO A 97 41.47 16.98 14.95
C PRO A 97 40.77 17.69 16.13
N ARG A 98 41.20 17.38 17.34
CA ARG A 98 40.70 17.94 18.62
C ARG A 98 41.88 18.28 19.54
N ALA A 99 41.57 19.00 20.64
CA ALA A 99 42.57 19.41 21.62
C ALA A 99 43.34 18.21 22.22
N ARG A 100 44.58 18.48 22.66
CA ARG A 100 45.49 17.51 23.30
C ARG A 100 45.82 16.29 22.42
N GLY A 101 46.07 16.51 21.13
CA GLY A 101 46.46 15.44 20.19
C GLY A 101 45.37 14.39 19.90
N ARG A 102 44.12 14.63 20.33
CA ARG A 102 43.01 13.70 20.10
C ARG A 102 42.38 13.89 18.73
N SER A 103 41.71 12.86 18.23
CA SER A 103 40.97 12.92 16.97
C SER A 103 39.66 12.14 17.07
N TYR A 104 38.58 12.69 16.49
CA TYR A 104 37.26 12.05 16.48
C TYR A 104 36.72 11.92 15.05
N PRO A 105 36.04 10.81 14.71
CA PRO A 105 35.44 10.63 13.40
C PRO A 105 34.11 11.37 13.25
N ILE A 106 33.96 12.14 12.18
CA ILE A 106 32.68 12.64 11.67
C ILE A 106 32.11 11.60 10.70
N LYS A 107 30.87 11.18 10.95
CA LYS A 107 30.12 10.26 10.08
C LYS A 107 29.21 11.04 9.15
N ARG A 108 29.33 10.83 7.85
CA ARG A 108 28.38 11.30 6.82
C ARG A 108 27.61 10.07 6.33
N THR A 109 26.42 9.89 6.87
CA THR A 109 25.53 8.76 6.56
C THR A 109 24.71 9.05 5.31
N THR A 110 24.50 8.05 4.47
CA THR A 110 23.44 8.04 3.46
C THR A 110 22.26 7.19 3.92
N CYS A 111 21.16 7.23 3.17
CA CYS A 111 20.02 6.33 3.36
C CYS A 111 19.46 5.84 2.03
N HIS A 112 18.78 4.69 2.10
CA HIS A 112 18.00 4.14 1.00
C HIS A 112 16.52 4.22 1.36
N ILE A 113 15.70 4.80 0.49
CA ILE A 113 14.27 4.98 0.70
C ILE A 113 13.53 4.08 -0.30
N ARG A 114 12.58 3.30 0.22
CA ARG A 114 11.68 2.46 -0.59
C ARG A 114 10.24 2.90 -0.35
N ILE A 115 9.56 3.29 -1.41
CA ILE A 115 8.14 3.66 -1.38
C ILE A 115 7.39 2.67 -2.26
N VAL A 116 6.29 2.14 -1.73
CA VAL A 116 5.41 1.18 -2.41
C VAL A 116 4.02 1.80 -2.49
N LEU A 117 3.56 2.02 -3.72
CA LEU A 117 2.22 2.45 -4.06
C LEU A 117 1.35 1.24 -4.38
N LYS A 118 0.06 1.38 -4.11
CA LYS A 118 -0.94 0.37 -4.34
C LYS A 118 -2.20 1.04 -4.86
N ASP A 119 -2.82 0.43 -5.86
CA ASP A 119 -4.12 0.91 -6.34
C ASP A 119 -5.24 0.40 -5.42
N THR A 120 -6.10 1.32 -4.99
CA THR A 120 -7.25 1.03 -4.11
C THR A 120 -8.49 0.62 -4.92
N SER A 121 -8.58 1.02 -6.19
CA SER A 121 -9.74 0.74 -7.07
C SER A 121 -10.08 -0.76 -7.13
N LEU A 122 -9.06 -1.61 -7.21
CA LEU A 122 -9.14 -3.06 -7.30
C LEU A 122 -9.83 -3.75 -6.11
N TYR A 123 -9.91 -3.07 -4.96
CA TYR A 123 -10.61 -3.61 -3.78
C TYR A 123 -12.08 -3.26 -3.76
N LYS A 124 -12.51 -2.19 -4.42
CA LYS A 124 -13.93 -1.84 -4.53
C LYS A 124 -14.65 -2.88 -5.38
N GLU A 125 -14.09 -3.22 -6.55
CA GLU A 125 -14.67 -4.23 -7.45
C GLU A 125 -14.85 -5.58 -6.75
N LYS A 126 -13.80 -6.08 -6.08
CA LYS A 126 -13.89 -7.34 -5.33
C LYS A 126 -14.92 -7.32 -4.21
N ASN A 127 -15.05 -6.22 -3.48
CA ASN A 127 -16.05 -6.11 -2.41
C ASN A 127 -17.48 -6.07 -2.97
N GLU A 128 -17.71 -5.37 -4.09
CA GLU A 128 -19.00 -5.38 -4.80
C GLU A 128 -19.34 -6.77 -5.33
N ASP A 129 -18.37 -7.50 -5.89
CA ASP A 129 -18.54 -8.89 -6.35
C ASP A 129 -18.93 -9.82 -5.20
N PHE A 130 -18.23 -9.72 -4.05
CA PHE A 130 -18.55 -10.48 -2.84
C PHE A 130 -19.94 -10.11 -2.29
N LEU A 131 -20.31 -8.83 -2.26
CA LEU A 131 -21.63 -8.37 -1.82
C LEU A 131 -22.74 -8.87 -2.75
N CYS A 132 -22.50 -8.89 -4.07
CA CYS A 132 -23.41 -9.40 -5.08
C CYS A 132 -23.63 -10.92 -4.94
N LEU A 133 -22.54 -11.69 -4.78
CA LEU A 133 -22.59 -13.14 -4.54
C LEU A 133 -23.36 -13.47 -3.26
N LYS A 134 -23.12 -12.72 -2.18
CA LYS A 134 -23.89 -12.86 -0.93
C LYS A 134 -25.36 -12.52 -1.16
N LYS A 135 -25.70 -11.47 -1.93
CA LYS A 135 -27.09 -11.11 -2.27
C LYS A 135 -27.82 -12.21 -3.05
N ILE A 136 -27.10 -12.89 -3.96
CA ILE A 136 -27.61 -14.03 -4.75
C ILE A 136 -27.83 -15.25 -3.84
N GLU A 137 -26.89 -15.55 -2.95
CA GLU A 137 -26.98 -16.67 -2.00
C GLU A 137 -28.15 -16.50 -1.03
N TRP A 138 -28.35 -15.28 -0.52
CA TRP A 138 -29.53 -14.94 0.29
C TRP A 138 -30.82 -15.18 -0.51
N LYS A 139 -30.92 -14.73 -1.77
CA LYS A 139 -32.11 -14.98 -2.62
C LYS A 139 -32.41 -16.46 -2.88
N LYS A 140 -31.41 -17.34 -2.95
CA LYS A 140 -31.61 -18.79 -3.13
C LYS A 140 -32.19 -19.45 -1.87
N LYS A 141 -31.70 -19.05 -0.69
CA LYS A 141 -32.14 -19.60 0.60
C LYS A 141 -33.65 -19.46 0.90
N TYR A 142 -34.32 -18.46 0.32
CA TYR A 142 -35.77 -18.25 0.46
C TYR A 142 -36.62 -18.91 -0.65
N LYS A 143 -35.99 -19.41 -1.73
CA LYS A 143 -36.65 -20.05 -2.87
C LYS A 143 -36.83 -21.56 -2.68
N ASP A 144 -35.98 -22.17 -1.84
CA ASP A 144 -35.99 -23.62 -1.56
C ASP A 144 -37.00 -24.02 -0.46
N MET A 145 -37.77 -23.06 0.08
CA MET A 145 -38.91 -23.34 0.98
C MET A 145 -40.13 -23.77 0.14
N THR A 146 -40.03 -24.91 -0.54
CA THR A 146 -41.17 -25.53 -1.23
C THR A 146 -42.15 -26.06 -0.20
N TYR A 147 -43.27 -25.36 -0.01
CA TYR A 147 -44.42 -25.84 0.76
C TYR A 147 -45.07 -26.99 -0.03
N HIS A 148 -44.92 -28.23 0.43
CA HIS A 148 -45.69 -29.34 -0.13
C HIS A 148 -47.10 -29.27 0.47
N ASP A 149 -48.08 -28.81 -0.32
CA ASP A 149 -49.49 -28.96 0.03
C ASP A 149 -49.86 -30.44 0.06
N ILE A 150 -50.10 -30.98 1.26
CA ILE A 150 -50.43 -32.39 1.53
C ILE A 150 -51.89 -32.74 1.14
N TYR A 151 -52.67 -31.79 0.62
CA TYR A 151 -54.08 -31.98 0.28
C TYR A 151 -54.32 -32.03 -1.24
N ASN A 152 -54.04 -33.17 -1.90
CA ASN A 152 -54.81 -33.58 -3.09
C ASN A 152 -54.53 -35.02 -3.57
N SER A 153 -54.35 -35.98 -2.67
CA SER A 153 -54.57 -37.38 -3.02
C SER A 153 -56.08 -37.62 -3.13
N GLY A 154 -56.58 -37.54 -4.36
CA GLY A 154 -57.94 -37.93 -4.72
C GLY A 154 -58.22 -39.37 -4.29
N GLY A 155 -59.14 -39.52 -3.34
CA GLY A 155 -59.82 -40.77 -3.08
C GLY A 155 -60.95 -40.96 -4.09
N LEU A 156 -60.82 -41.99 -4.93
CA LEU A 156 -61.86 -42.51 -5.80
C LEU A 156 -62.95 -43.14 -4.91
N TRP A 157 -64.09 -42.46 -4.73
CA TRP A 157 -65.24 -43.03 -4.03
C TRP A 157 -66.15 -43.77 -5.03
N ASP A 158 -66.29 -45.08 -4.83
CA ASP A 158 -67.18 -45.98 -5.57
C ASP A 158 -68.64 -45.54 -5.48
N LYS A 159 -69.33 -45.56 -6.63
CA LYS A 159 -70.79 -45.36 -6.72
C LYS A 159 -71.53 -46.64 -6.33
N LYS A 160 -72.55 -46.49 -5.48
CA LYS A 160 -73.69 -47.41 -5.38
C LYS A 160 -74.97 -46.61 -5.14
#